data_AF-A0AAP8QH44-F1
#
_entry.id   AF-A0AAP8QH44-F1
#
_cell.length_a   1.000
_cell.length_b   1.000
_cell.length_c   1.000
_cell.angle_alpha   90.00
_cell.angle_beta   90.00
_cell.angle_gamma   90.00
#
_symmetry.space_group_name_H-M   'P 1'
#
loop_
_entity.id
_entity.type
_entity.pdbx_description
1 polymer ?
#
loop_
_entity_poly.entity_id
_entity_poly.type
_entity_poly.pdbx_seq_one_letter_code
_entity_poly.pdbx_strand_id
1 'polypeptide(L)'
;MVFLVLLFITLNLITLFKGDLFYKSNYKAKEFTVKQYEGNLTEEETKDYGIRIFISLILSIAWVITQISFYLNALFIDQLKFYTTVMIAIMITNILVNVLKNKKSKVENDQDLEELKKQMYSLKKHTFKQKFYALLCICYFAYAFYVLVL
;
A
#
# COMPACT_ATOMS: atom_id res chain seq x y z
N MET A 1 -8.28 -19.13 7.06
CA MET A 1 -6.84 -18.83 7.01
C MET A 1 -6.20 -19.16 5.67
N VAL A 2 -6.31 -20.41 5.19
CA VAL A 2 -5.75 -20.85 3.89
C VAL A 2 -6.19 -19.95 2.72
N PHE A 3 -7.48 -19.61 2.63
CA PHE A 3 -7.99 -18.67 1.62
C PHE A 3 -7.27 -17.30 1.66
N LEU A 4 -7.07 -16.73 2.85
CA LEU A 4 -6.37 -15.45 3.00
C LEU A 4 -4.92 -15.55 2.55
N VAL A 5 -4.24 -16.66 2.84
CA VAL A 5 -2.87 -16.89 2.37
C VAL A 5 -2.80 -16.88 0.85
N LEU A 6 -3.68 -17.62 0.17
CA LEU A 6 -3.74 -17.64 -1.30
C LEU A 6 -4.06 -16.25 -1.87
N LEU A 7 -4.97 -15.52 -1.23
CA LEU A 7 -5.29 -14.14 -1.58
C LEU A 7 -4.07 -13.23 -1.45
N PHE A 8 -3.33 -13.31 -0.34
CA PHE A 8 -2.12 -12.52 -0.09
C PHE A 8 -1.00 -12.87 -1.09
N ILE A 9 -0.78 -14.15 -1.39
CA ILE A 9 0.18 -14.58 -2.41
C ILE A 9 -0.18 -13.97 -3.77
N THR A 10 -1.45 -14.10 -4.17
CA THR A 10 -1.94 -13.58 -5.46
C THR A 10 -1.72 -12.07 -5.57
N LEU A 11 -2.05 -11.32 -4.51
CA LEU A 11 -1.92 -9.86 -4.50
C LEU A 11 -0.45 -9.41 -4.46
N ASN A 12 0.43 -10.13 -3.78
CA ASN A 12 1.87 -9.84 -3.84
C ASN A 12 2.49 -10.23 -5.19
N LEU A 13 2.01 -11.28 -5.85
CA LEU A 13 2.41 -11.60 -7.24
C LEU A 13 1.98 -10.50 -8.20
N ILE A 14 0.73 -10.03 -8.09
CA ILE A 14 0.28 -8.87 -8.87
C ILE A 14 1.18 -7.66 -8.59
N THR A 15 1.54 -7.43 -7.33
CA THR A 15 2.43 -6.32 -6.95
C THR A 15 3.83 -6.46 -7.55
N LEU A 16 4.36 -7.68 -7.60
CA LEU A 16 5.67 -7.98 -8.16
C LEU A 16 5.75 -7.68 -9.67
N PHE A 17 4.70 -8.05 -10.42
CA PHE A 17 4.67 -7.91 -11.88
C PHE A 17 4.07 -6.59 -12.37
N LYS A 18 2.96 -6.15 -11.77
CA LYS A 18 2.18 -4.97 -12.17
C LYS A 18 2.42 -3.74 -11.30
N GLY A 19 3.23 -3.86 -10.24
CA GLY A 19 3.55 -2.77 -9.31
C GLY A 19 2.47 -2.53 -8.27
N ASP A 20 2.58 -1.40 -7.58
CA ASP A 20 1.68 -1.06 -6.47
C ASP A 20 0.20 -1.17 -6.89
N LEU A 21 -0.57 -1.97 -6.14
CA LEU A 21 -2.00 -2.22 -6.37
C LEU A 21 -2.81 -0.91 -6.40
N PHE A 22 -2.37 0.08 -5.63
CA PHE A 22 -3.02 1.37 -5.52
C PHE A 22 -2.35 2.47 -6.35
N TYR A 23 -1.42 2.13 -7.26
CA TYR A 23 -0.70 3.09 -8.10
C TYR A 23 -1.66 4.07 -8.82
N LYS A 24 -2.69 3.54 -9.49
CA LYS A 24 -3.64 4.38 -10.26
C LYS A 24 -4.39 5.35 -9.34
N SER A 25 -4.82 4.89 -8.17
CA SER A 25 -5.52 5.72 -7.18
C SER A 25 -4.58 6.80 -6.63
N ASN A 26 -3.36 6.42 -6.25
CA ASN A 26 -2.36 7.33 -5.68
C ASN A 26 -1.92 8.39 -6.71
N TYR A 27 -1.73 8.00 -7.97
CA TYR A 27 -1.39 8.92 -9.05
C TYR A 27 -2.53 9.93 -9.28
N LYS A 28 -3.77 9.45 -9.42
CA LYS A 28 -4.94 10.30 -9.61
C LYS A 28 -5.20 11.24 -8.43
N ALA A 29 -4.95 10.79 -7.20
CA ALA A 29 -5.05 11.64 -6.02
C ALA A 29 -4.06 12.81 -6.07
N LYS A 30 -2.79 12.55 -6.46
CA LYS A 30 -1.79 13.62 -6.62
C LYS A 30 -2.10 14.53 -7.80
N GLU A 31 -2.56 13.96 -8.93
CA GLU A 31 -3.00 14.71 -10.10
C GLU A 31 -4.16 15.65 -9.74
N PHE A 32 -5.12 15.17 -8.94
CA PHE A 32 -6.22 15.97 -8.43
C PHE A 32 -5.73 17.15 -7.59
N THR A 33 -4.80 16.94 -6.65
CA THR A 33 -4.21 18.02 -5.85
C THR A 33 -3.49 19.06 -6.72
N VAL A 34 -2.78 18.63 -7.78
CA VAL A 34 -2.16 19.56 -8.75
C VAL A 34 -3.22 20.38 -9.47
N LYS A 35 -4.26 19.74 -10.03
CA LYS A 35 -5.33 20.45 -10.76
C LYS A 35 -6.13 21.40 -9.86
N GLN A 36 -6.31 21.04 -8.59
CA GLN A 36 -6.95 21.91 -7.59
C GLN A 36 -6.13 23.17 -7.34
N TYR A 37 -4.80 23.04 -7.24
CA TYR A 37 -3.91 24.20 -7.09
C TYR A 37 -3.90 25.07 -8.35
N GLU A 38 -3.90 24.46 -9.53
CA GLU A 38 -3.91 25.16 -10.82
C GLU A 38 -5.29 25.77 -11.18
N GLY A 39 -6.33 25.58 -10.35
CA GLY A 39 -7.68 26.11 -10.57
C GLY A 39 -8.46 25.44 -11.71
N ASN A 40 -8.00 24.29 -12.19
CA ASN A 40 -8.50 23.62 -13.39
C ASN A 40 -9.54 22.52 -13.09
N LEU A 41 -10.38 22.68 -12.06
CA LEU A 41 -11.36 21.66 -11.66
C LEU A 41 -12.78 22.18 -11.67
N THR A 42 -13.69 21.37 -12.22
CA THR A 42 -15.13 21.57 -12.07
C THR A 42 -15.64 20.95 -10.74
N GLU A 43 -16.79 21.42 -10.24
CA GLU A 43 -17.42 20.85 -9.04
C GLU A 43 -17.77 19.36 -9.21
N GLU A 44 -18.20 18.97 -10.41
CA GLU A 44 -18.61 17.59 -10.71
C GLU A 44 -17.41 16.64 -10.70
N GLU A 45 -16.29 17.04 -11.30
CA GLU A 45 -15.04 16.28 -11.22
C GLU A 45 -14.56 16.16 -9.76
N THR A 46 -14.62 17.25 -9.00
CA THR A 46 -14.24 17.27 -7.58
C THR A 46 -15.00 16.22 -6.77
N LYS A 47 -16.31 16.10 -7.01
CA LYS A 47 -17.17 15.12 -6.35
C LYS A 47 -16.83 13.67 -6.74
N ASP A 48 -16.66 13.38 -8.03
CA ASP A 48 -16.31 12.01 -8.49
C ASP A 48 -14.94 11.58 -7.94
N TYR A 49 -13.95 12.47 -7.95
CA TYR A 49 -12.63 12.19 -7.37
C TYR A 49 -12.71 11.95 -5.87
N GLY A 50 -13.47 12.75 -5.13
CA GLY A 50 -13.69 12.56 -3.70
C GLY A 50 -14.23 11.17 -3.36
N ILE A 51 -15.24 10.71 -4.11
CA ILE A 51 -15.84 9.38 -3.92
C ILE A 51 -14.80 8.28 -4.19
N ARG A 52 -14.06 8.36 -5.30
CA ARG A 52 -13.04 7.34 -5.64
C ARG A 52 -11.92 7.26 -4.61
N ILE A 53 -11.44 8.40 -4.11
CA ILE A 53 -10.40 8.45 -3.07
C ILE A 53 -10.95 7.82 -1.79
N PHE A 54 -12.19 8.15 -1.41
CA PHE A 54 -12.84 7.59 -0.22
C PHE A 54 -12.99 6.07 -0.29
N ILE A 55 -13.44 5.53 -1.43
CA ILE A 55 -13.52 4.08 -1.64
C ILE A 55 -12.13 3.43 -1.56
N SER A 56 -11.13 4.04 -2.21
CA SER A 56 -9.74 3.54 -2.18
C SER A 56 -9.18 3.55 -0.75
N LEU A 57 -9.54 4.54 0.06
CA LEU A 57 -9.14 4.63 1.46
C LEU A 57 -9.78 3.51 2.29
N ILE A 58 -11.10 3.29 2.14
CA ILE A 58 -11.80 2.20 2.83
C ILE A 58 -11.18 0.84 2.46
N LEU A 59 -10.93 0.59 1.17
CA LEU A 59 -10.30 -0.64 0.72
C LEU A 59 -8.89 -0.81 1.30
N SER A 60 -8.11 0.27 1.37
CA SER A 60 -6.76 0.24 1.97
C SER A 60 -6.80 -0.07 3.46
N ILE A 61 -7.75 0.52 4.20
CA ILE A 61 -7.94 0.26 5.63
C ILE A 61 -8.38 -1.19 5.85
N ALA A 62 -9.38 -1.67 5.10
CA ALA A 62 -9.86 -3.05 5.19
C ALA A 62 -8.75 -4.07 4.89
N TRP A 63 -7.89 -3.76 3.91
CA TRP A 63 -6.71 -4.54 3.59
C TRP A 63 -5.75 -4.65 4.77
N VAL A 64 -5.38 -3.52 5.38
CA VAL A 64 -4.48 -3.48 6.54
C VAL A 64 -5.07 -4.24 7.74
N ILE A 65 -6.36 -4.07 8.03
CA ILE A 65 -7.04 -4.78 9.12
C ILE A 65 -7.02 -6.29 8.87
N THR A 66 -7.29 -6.73 7.64
CA THR A 66 -7.28 -8.16 7.28
C THR A 66 -5.89 -8.76 7.43
N GLN A 67 -4.85 -8.00 7.04
CA GLN A 67 -3.46 -8.43 7.16
C GLN A 67 -3.01 -8.50 8.63
N ILE A 68 -3.35 -7.51 9.47
CA ILE A 68 -3.07 -7.54 10.91
C ILE A 68 -3.79 -8.72 11.57
N SER A 69 -5.07 -8.91 11.27
CA SER A 69 -5.88 -10.00 11.80
C SER A 69 -5.28 -11.36 11.42
N PHE A 70 -4.77 -11.50 10.20
CA PHE A 70 -4.05 -12.69 9.77
C PHE A 70 -2.79 -12.94 10.62
N TYR A 71 -1.91 -11.94 10.76
CA TYR A 71 -0.66 -12.11 11.52
C TYR A 71 -0.92 -12.42 13.00
N LEU A 72 -1.90 -11.77 13.62
CA LEU A 72 -2.26 -12.04 15.02
C LEU A 72 -2.70 -13.49 15.21
N ASN A 73 -3.57 -14.00 14.33
CA ASN A 73 -3.99 -15.39 14.41
C ASN A 73 -2.85 -16.36 14.03
N ALA A 74 -1.97 -15.99 13.09
CA ALA A 74 -0.82 -16.79 12.71
C ALA A 74 0.16 -16.98 13.89
N LEU A 75 0.33 -15.99 14.78
CA LEU A 75 1.17 -16.12 15.97
C LEU A 75 0.75 -17.23 16.94
N PHE A 76 -0.55 -17.60 16.95
CA PHE A 76 -1.05 -18.67 17.82
C PHE A 76 -0.87 -20.07 17.22
N ILE A 77 -0.76 -20.16 15.89
CA ILE A 77 -0.70 -21.43 15.15
C ILE A 77 0.75 -21.75 14.75
N ASP A 78 1.54 -20.73 14.44
CA ASP A 78 2.91 -20.87 13.95
C ASP A 78 3.85 -21.38 15.04
N GLN A 79 4.41 -22.56 14.84
CA GLN A 79 5.43 -23.14 15.72
C GLN A 79 6.71 -22.29 15.72
N LEU A 80 7.05 -21.67 14.59
CA LEU A 80 8.20 -20.79 14.42
C LEU A 80 7.77 -19.33 14.42
N LYS A 81 7.21 -18.89 15.55
CA LYS A 81 6.72 -17.52 15.79
C LYS A 81 7.67 -16.41 15.31
N PHE A 82 8.97 -16.67 15.31
CA PHE A 82 10.00 -15.77 14.81
C PHE A 82 9.69 -15.20 13.42
N TYR A 83 9.28 -16.03 12.44
CA TYR A 83 9.01 -15.54 11.08
C TYR A 83 7.82 -14.59 11.04
N THR A 84 6.74 -14.94 11.75
CA THR A 84 5.56 -14.09 11.87
C THR A 84 5.88 -12.78 12.61
N THR A 85 6.70 -12.82 13.67
CA THR A 85 7.16 -11.62 14.38
C THR A 85 8.00 -10.70 13.48
N VAL A 86 8.91 -11.26 12.67
CA VAL A 86 9.71 -10.48 11.71
C VAL A 86 8.81 -9.76 10.70
N MET A 87 7.79 -10.44 10.15
CA MET A 87 6.86 -9.82 9.20
C MET A 87 6.04 -8.70 9.83
N ILE A 88 5.60 -8.86 11.08
CA ILE A 88 4.92 -7.80 11.84
C ILE A 88 5.86 -6.60 12.01
N ALA A 89 7.12 -6.82 12.39
CA ALA A 89 8.10 -5.76 12.56
C ALA A 89 8.31 -4.98 11.24
N ILE A 90 8.51 -5.68 10.11
CA ILE A 90 8.67 -5.06 8.79
C ILE A 90 7.43 -4.23 8.42
N MET A 91 6.22 -4.76 8.67
CA MET A 91 4.97 -4.04 8.41
C MET A 91 4.91 -2.73 9.21
N ILE A 92 5.18 -2.78 10.51
CA ILE A 92 5.17 -1.61 11.39
C ILE A 92 6.23 -0.59 10.94
N THR A 93 7.45 -1.03 10.65
CA THR A 93 8.52 -0.14 10.18
C THR A 93 8.13 0.57 8.88
N ASN A 94 7.53 -0.15 7.92
CA ASN A 94 7.06 0.45 6.67
C ASN A 94 5.97 1.51 6.91
N ILE A 95 5.01 1.23 7.80
CA ILE A 95 3.96 2.21 8.16
C ILE A 95 4.60 3.45 8.79
N LEU A 96 5.46 3.29 9.79
CA LEU A 96 6.11 4.40 10.49
C LEU A 96 6.96 5.25 9.55
N VAL A 97 7.78 4.63 8.69
CA VAL A 97 8.61 5.35 7.71
C VAL A 97 7.74 6.16 6.75
N ASN A 98 6.62 5.61 6.29
CA ASN A 98 5.73 6.31 5.37
C ASN A 98 5.00 7.49 6.05
N VAL A 99 4.56 7.33 7.29
CA VAL A 99 3.95 8.41 8.09
C VAL A 99 4.95 9.55 8.31
N LEU A 100 6.21 9.23 8.63
CA LEU A 100 7.24 10.24 8.84
C LEU A 100 7.58 11.02 7.57
N LYS A 101 7.60 10.35 6.42
CA LYS A 101 7.92 10.97 5.12
C LYS A 101 6.81 11.89 4.58
N ASN A 102 5.55 11.61 4.89
CA ASN A 102 4.41 12.32 4.30
C ASN A 102 3.90 13.51 5.14
N LYS A 103 4.70 14.04 6.08
CA LYS A 103 4.28 15.14 6.98
C LYS A 103 4.01 16.49 6.28
N LYS A 104 4.50 16.70 5.05
CA LYS A 104 4.18 17.88 4.24
C LYS A 104 3.12 17.50 3.20
N SER A 105 1.83 17.70 3.51
CA SER A 105 0.75 17.37 2.57
C SER A 105 0.05 18.59 1.97
N LYS A 106 0.42 19.81 2.38
CA LYS A 106 -0.21 21.04 1.88
C LYS A 106 0.73 21.70 0.88
N VAL A 107 0.23 21.93 -0.33
CA VAL A 107 0.92 22.71 -1.37
C VAL A 107 0.69 24.18 -1.03
N GLU A 108 1.71 24.87 -0.53
CA GLU A 108 1.61 26.28 -0.15
C GLU A 108 2.36 27.20 -1.11
N ASN A 109 3.34 26.67 -1.85
CA ASN A 109 4.13 27.41 -2.82
C ASN A 109 4.47 26.56 -4.08
N ASP A 110 5.08 27.20 -5.07
CA ASP A 110 5.50 26.56 -6.33
C ASP A 110 6.55 25.44 -6.12
N GLN A 111 7.38 25.54 -5.07
CA GLN A 111 8.35 24.48 -4.76
C GLN A 111 7.65 23.20 -4.30
N ASP A 112 6.59 23.32 -3.49
CA ASP A 112 5.77 22.20 -3.05
C ASP A 112 5.03 21.57 -4.24
N LEU A 113 4.58 22.39 -5.19
CA LEU A 113 3.94 21.92 -6.44
C LEU A 113 4.93 21.11 -7.29
N GLU A 114 6.18 21.59 -7.41
CA GLU A 114 7.23 20.89 -8.15
C GLU A 114 7.60 19.56 -7.47
N GLU A 115 7.68 19.54 -6.14
CA GLU A 115 7.91 18.33 -5.37
C GLU A 115 6.76 17.32 -5.54
N LEU A 116 5.50 17.78 -5.48
CA LEU A 116 4.33 16.95 -5.71
C LEU A 116 4.33 16.34 -7.12
N LYS A 117 4.67 17.13 -8.15
CA LYS A 117 4.83 16.64 -9.53
C LYS A 117 5.94 15.60 -9.62
N LYS A 118 7.10 15.83 -9.02
CA LYS A 118 8.22 14.84 -8.94
C LYS A 118 7.76 13.54 -8.28
N GLN A 119 7.04 13.63 -7.17
CA GLN A 119 6.51 12.45 -6.49
C GLN A 119 5.44 11.73 -7.30
N MET A 120 4.62 12.44 -8.08
CA MET A 120 3.62 11.83 -8.97
C MET A 120 4.29 11.04 -10.09
N TYR A 121 5.37 11.56 -10.69
CA TYR A 121 6.16 10.84 -11.68
C TYR A 121 6.97 9.67 -11.09
N SER A 122 7.42 9.78 -9.84
CA SER A 122 8.13 8.67 -9.19
C SER A 122 7.22 7.47 -8.89
N LEU A 123 5.92 7.68 -8.69
CA LEU A 123 4.93 6.60 -8.54
C LEU A 123 4.87 5.68 -9.78
N LYS A 124 5.18 6.18 -10.99
CA LYS A 124 5.22 5.37 -12.21
C LYS A 124 6.36 4.36 -12.23
N LYS A 125 7.41 4.57 -11.43
CA LYS A 125 8.60 3.71 -11.43
C LYS A 125 8.44 2.61 -10.38
N HIS A 126 8.47 1.35 -10.84
CA HIS A 126 8.61 0.21 -9.94
C HIS A 126 9.94 0.30 -9.20
N THR A 127 9.91 0.40 -7.88
CA THR A 127 11.14 0.43 -7.09
C THR A 127 11.62 -0.98 -6.80
N PHE A 128 12.95 -1.19 -6.82
CA PHE A 128 13.55 -2.46 -6.41
C PHE A 128 13.11 -2.86 -4.99
N LYS A 129 12.98 -1.87 -4.09
CA LYS A 129 12.47 -2.07 -2.72
C LYS A 129 11.07 -2.70 -2.71
N GLN A 130 10.14 -2.22 -3.55
CA GLN A 130 8.79 -2.80 -3.64
C GLN A 130 8.81 -4.24 -4.14
N LYS A 131 9.62 -4.54 -5.17
CA LYS A 131 9.75 -5.91 -5.69
C LYS A 131 10.34 -6.87 -4.66
N PHE A 132 11.40 -6.44 -3.97
CA PHE A 132 12.02 -7.23 -2.91
C PHE A 132 11.06 -7.49 -1.75
N TYR A 133 10.31 -6.48 -1.33
CA TYR A 133 9.29 -6.63 -0.29
C TYR A 133 8.16 -7.59 -0.72
N ALA A 134 7.66 -7.45 -1.96
CA ALA A 134 6.64 -8.36 -2.49
C ALA A 134 7.15 -9.82 -2.53
N LEU A 135 8.41 -10.03 -2.91
CA LEU A 135 9.03 -11.35 -2.89
C LEU A 135 9.14 -11.93 -1.49
N LEU A 136 9.59 -11.15 -0.50
CA LEU A 136 9.64 -11.56 0.90
C LEU A 136 8.25 -11.95 1.43
N CYS A 137 7.23 -11.15 1.12
CA CYS A 137 5.84 -11.47 1.45
C CYS A 137 5.39 -12.78 0.82
N ILE A 138 5.67 -13.02 -0.47
CA ILE A 138 5.33 -14.28 -1.15
C ILE A 138 5.99 -15.47 -0.45
N CYS A 139 7.29 -15.38 -0.14
CA CYS A 139 8.00 -16.45 0.57
C CYS A 139 7.38 -16.72 1.95
N TYR A 140 7.07 -15.67 2.71
CA TYR A 140 6.41 -15.81 4.01
C TYR A 140 5.02 -16.46 3.89
N PHE A 141 4.19 -15.99 2.96
CA PHE A 141 2.85 -16.55 2.80
C PHE A 141 2.89 -17.98 2.25
N ALA A 142 3.87 -18.34 1.44
CA ALA A 142 4.09 -19.73 1.04
C ALA A 142 4.48 -20.62 2.24
N TYR A 143 5.33 -20.12 3.15
CA TYR A 143 5.62 -20.77 4.42
C TYR A 143 4.37 -20.91 5.30
N ALA A 144 3.59 -19.83 5.46
CA ALA A 144 2.37 -19.86 6.24
C ALA A 144 1.32 -20.82 5.64
N PHE A 145 1.27 -20.95 4.31
CA PHE A 145 0.44 -21.95 3.64
C PHE A 145 0.85 -23.37 4.04
N TYR A 146 2.16 -23.66 4.01
CA TYR A 146 2.69 -24.95 4.43
C TYR A 146 2.30 -25.27 5.88
N VAL A 147 2.51 -24.35 6.82
CA VAL A 147 2.16 -24.52 8.25
C VAL A 147 0.66 -24.68 8.51
N LEU A 148 -0.20 -24.14 7.64
CA LEU A 148 -1.65 -24.22 7.81
C LEU A 148 -2.28 -25.46 7.18
N VAL A 149 -1.57 -26.11 6.26
CA VAL A 149 -2.07 -27.26 5.49
C VAL A 149 -1.46 -28.57 5.98
N LEU A 150 -0.21 -28.55 6.46
CA LEU A 150 0.44 -29.67 7.16
C LEU A 150 0.29 -29.54 8.68
#